data_AF-A0A951GX00-F1
#
_entry.id   AF-A0A951GX00-F1
#
_cell.length_a   1.000
_cell.length_b   1.000
_cell.length_c   1.000
_cell.angle_alpha   90.00
_cell.angle_beta   90.00
_cell.angle_gamma   90.00
#
_symmetry.space_group_name_H-M   'P 1'
#
loop_
_entity.id
_entity.type
_entity.pdbx_description
1 polymer ?
#
loop_
_entity_poly.entity_id
_entity_poly.type
_entity_poly.pdbx_seq_one_letter_code
_entity_poly.pdbx_strand_id
1 'polypeptide(L)' 'WLDRSGIWPTLGGCCHCARDTLSAILAAGFELEQLDRFALGPSWVITNPHVRGRARAPGG' A
#
# COMPACT_ATOMS: atom_id res chain seq x y z
N TRP A 1 -5.47 -2.15 -9.93
CA TRP A 1 -5.53 -2.18 -11.41
C TRP A 1 -4.41 -3.03 -12.00
N LEU A 2 -3.16 -2.83 -11.55
CA LEU A 2 -1.98 -3.59 -11.99
C LEU A 2 -2.03 -5.10 -11.68
N ASP A 3 -2.43 -5.49 -10.46
CA ASP A 3 -2.62 -6.91 -10.08
C ASP A 3 -3.72 -7.64 -10.85
N ARG A 4 -4.74 -6.92 -11.35
CA ARG A 4 -5.88 -7.52 -12.08
C ARG A 4 -5.47 -8.06 -13.45
N SER A 5 -4.37 -7.55 -14.00
CA SER A 5 -3.82 -8.01 -15.29
C SER A 5 -3.20 -9.41 -15.25
N GLY A 6 -2.88 -9.95 -14.05
CA GLY A 6 -2.22 -11.25 -13.89
C GLY A 6 -0.76 -11.32 -14.36
N ILE A 7 -0.29 -10.31 -15.10
CA ILE A 7 1.08 -10.18 -15.62
C ILE A 7 2.01 -9.55 -14.57
N TRP A 8 1.48 -8.65 -13.75
CA TRP A 8 2.25 -7.98 -12.70
C TRP A 8 2.72 -8.91 -11.56
N PRO A 9 1.92 -9.87 -11.07
CA PRO A 9 2.37 -10.82 -10.04
C PRO A 9 3.60 -11.65 -10.47
N THR A 10 3.71 -11.99 -11.75
CA THR A 10 4.79 -12.80 -12.32
C THR A 10 6.04 -12.00 -12.68
N LEU A 11 5.91 -10.77 -13.18
CA LEU A 11 7.05 -9.92 -13.55
C LEU A 11 7.53 -9.00 -12.42
N GLY A 12 6.62 -8.59 -11.53
CA GLY A 12 6.88 -7.66 -10.42
C GLY A 12 7.34 -8.34 -9.13
N GLY A 13 7.77 -9.61 -9.18
CA GLY A 13 8.35 -10.33 -8.03
C GLY A 13 7.40 -10.47 -6.83
N CYS A 14 6.11 -10.72 -7.07
CA CYS A 14 5.10 -10.78 -6.00
C CYS A 14 4.86 -9.45 -5.26
N CYS A 15 5.28 -8.30 -5.81
CA CYS A 15 4.78 -7.01 -5.33
C CYS A 15 3.30 -6.89 -5.68
N HIS A 16 2.44 -7.34 -4.78
CA HIS A 16 1.05 -6.92 -4.75
C HIS A 16 0.97 -5.47 -4.29
N CYS A 17 1.51 -4.57 -5.11
CA CYS A 17 1.51 -3.16 -4.78
C CYS A 17 0.08 -2.60 -4.75
N ALA A 18 -0.92 -3.29 -5.33
CA ALA A 18 -2.34 -2.98 -5.13
C ALA A 18 -3.01 -3.75 -3.98
N ARG A 19 -2.26 -4.49 -3.16
CA ARG A 19 -2.78 -4.97 -1.87
C ARG A 19 -3.08 -3.74 -1.03
N ASP A 20 -4.34 -3.62 -0.63
CA ASP A 20 -4.78 -2.49 0.20
C ASP A 20 -4.32 -2.72 1.64
N THR A 21 -3.02 -2.50 1.87
CA THR A 21 -2.39 -2.64 3.20
C THR A 21 -3.07 -1.74 4.23
N LEU A 22 -3.58 -0.59 3.80
CA LEU A 22 -4.31 0.34 4.68
C LEU A 22 -5.58 -0.30 5.23
N SER A 23 -6.41 -0.89 4.36
CA SER A 23 -7.62 -1.61 4.76
C SER A 23 -7.30 -2.83 5.60
N ALA A 24 -6.19 -3.53 5.34
CA ALA A 24 -5.77 -4.65 6.17
C ALA A 24 -5.38 -4.21 7.60
N ILE A 25 -4.66 -3.09 7.74
CA ILE A 25 -4.31 -2.51 9.03
C ILE A 25 -5.56 -2.07 9.81
N LEU A 26 -6.50 -1.39 9.13
CA LEU A 26 -7.77 -0.97 9.73
C LEU A 26 -8.63 -2.18 10.14
N ALA A 27 -8.73 -3.21 9.30
CA ALA A 27 -9.50 -4.42 9.59
C ALA A 27 -8.90 -5.22 10.75
N ALA A 28 -7.59 -5.12 10.98
CA ALA A 28 -6.92 -5.69 12.14
C ALA A 28 -7.13 -4.89 13.45
N GLY A 29 -7.88 -3.78 13.39
CA GLY A 29 -8.25 -2.97 14.55
C GLY A 29 -7.19 -1.95 14.96
N PHE A 30 -6.20 -1.67 14.13
CA PHE A 30 -5.24 -0.60 14.39
C PHE A 30 -5.88 0.76 14.10
N GLU A 31 -5.55 1.75 14.94
CA GLU A 31 -5.91 3.14 14.69
C GLU A 31 -4.81 3.83 13.88
N LEU A 32 -5.16 4.46 12.76
CA LEU A 32 -4.22 5.24 11.96
C LEU A 32 -4.06 6.63 12.57
N GLU A 33 -2.85 6.93 13.07
CA GLU A 33 -2.55 8.24 13.67
C GLU A 33 -2.13 9.26 12.60
N GLN A 34 -1.32 8.81 11.64
CA GLN A 34 -0.83 9.63 10.53
C GLN A 34 -0.72 8.79 9.28
N LEU A 35 -1.08 9.40 8.14
CA LEU A 35 -0.89 8.82 6.81
C LEU A 35 -0.46 9.92 5.85
N ASP A 36 0.73 9.76 5.30
CA ASP A 36 1.29 10.61 4.26
C ASP A 36 1.27 9.86 2.93
N ARG A 37 0.85 10.54 1.85
CA ARG A 37 0.84 9.98 0.50
C ARG A 37 1.80 10.77 -0.35
N PHE A 38 2.80 10.09 -0.90
CA PHE A 38 3.84 10.74 -1.67
C PHE A 38 4.23 9.91 -2.90
N ALA A 39 4.76 10.63 -3.88
CA ALA A 39 5.30 10.06 -5.11
C ALA A 39 6.82 9.92 -4.96
N LEU A 40 7.33 8.69 -5.10
CA LEU A 40 8.75 8.46 -5.30
C LEU A 40 9.04 8.44 -6.80
N GLY A 41 9.60 9.55 -7.29
CA GLY A 41 9.96 9.72 -8.70
C GLY A 41 8.82 10.26 -9.57
N PRO A 42 9.00 10.23 -10.91
CA PRO A 42 8.03 10.76 -11.85
C PRO A 42 6.65 10.11 -11.71
N SER A 43 5.59 10.85 -12.04
CA SER A 43 4.20 10.36 -11.96
C SER A 43 3.90 9.15 -12.87
N TRP A 44 4.74 8.87 -13.87
CA TRP A 44 4.60 7.74 -14.79
C TRP A 44 5.21 6.43 -14.28
N VAL A 45 5.86 6.44 -13.10
CA VAL A 45 6.39 5.22 -12.48
C VAL A 45 5.24 4.33 -12.02
N ILE A 46 5.24 3.08 -12.48
CA ILE A 46 4.17 2.09 -12.28
C ILE A 46 3.89 1.77 -10.80
N THR A 47 4.85 1.99 -9.90
CA THR A 47 4.72 1.73 -8.46
C THR A 47 4.30 2.97 -7.64
N ASN A 48 3.93 4.07 -8.29
CA ASN A 48 3.44 5.30 -7.68
C ASN A 48 1.89 5.28 -7.66
N PRO A 49 1.17 5.68 -6.60
CA PRO A 49 1.59 6.35 -5.35
C PRO A 49 2.02 5.45 -4.19
N HIS A 50 2.90 6.00 -3.34
CA HIS A 50 3.35 5.38 -2.10
C HIS A 50 2.64 6.02 -0.90
N VAL A 51 2.51 5.25 0.18
CA VAL A 51 1.97 5.73 1.44
C VAL A 51 2.92 5.39 2.59
N ARG A 52 3.09 6.32 3.54
CA ARG A 52 3.80 6.11 4.80
C ARG A 52 2.89 6.55 5.92
N GLY A 53 2.65 5.66 6.87
CA GLY A 53 1.79 5.99 8.01
C GLY A 53 2.34 5.47 9.32
N ARG A 54 1.74 5.94 10.41
CA ARG A 54 1.91 5.41 11.77
C ARG A 54 0.55 4.88 12.23
N ALA A 55 0.54 3.67 12.73
CA ALA A 55 -0.64 3.03 13.28
C ALA A 55 -0.39 2.62 14.72
N ARG A 56 -1.41 2.73 15.56
CA ARG A 56 -1.40 2.30 16.96
C ARG A 56 -2.17 0.99 17.09
N ALA A 57 -1.57 0.03 17.80
CA ALA A 57 -2.21 -1.26 18.08
C ALA A 57 -3.40 -1.07 19.04
N PRO A 58 -4.49 -1.82 18.86
CA PRO A 58 -5.60 -1.81 19.81
C PRO A 58 -5.14 -2.41 21.15
N GLY A 59 -5.25 -1.64 22.23
CA GLY A 59 -4.96 -2.09 23.61
C GLY A 59 -3.65 -1.61 24.24
N GLY A 60 -3.05 -0.52 23.73
CA GLY A 60 -1.93 0.18 24.38
C GLY A 60 -2.39 1.23 25.38
#